data_AF-A0A522B802-F1
#
_entry.id   AF-A0A522B802-F1
#
_cell.length_a   1.000
_cell.length_b   1.000
_cell.length_c   1.000
_cell.angle_alpha   90.00
_cell.angle_beta   90.00
_cell.angle_gamma   90.00
#
_symmetry.space_group_name_H-M   'P 1'
#
loop_
_entity.id
_entity.type
_entity.pdbx_description
1 polymer ?
#
loop_
_entity_poly.entity_id
_entity_poly.type
_entity_poly.pdbx_seq_one_letter_code
_entity_poly.pdbx_strand_id
1 'polypeptide(L)'
;MTRQLDASAFWLTVGDPGPFPEPADEPGCSGLCACCLVDEGAVAEPVDWALPGVARPAPAPSPVLGDLERSLDALATHGPVSGNRQDTLTLLRLAERARGLALRELAEMDATGGHLRPGVQSTTATWLRDARHVTDTAARATVSLATTLRDDLPVVGDLLMGGAITLEHASSVVTGVRGLDRDVVRAAQDGLGALAQVTDPVDLRKR
;
A
#
# COMPACT_ATOMS: atom_id res chain seq x y z
N MET A 1 -12.19 -11.18 -39.12
CA MET A 1 -11.73 -9.78 -39.12
C MET A 1 -12.55 -9.03 -38.09
N THR A 2 -12.05 -8.94 -36.87
CA THR A 2 -12.71 -8.25 -35.76
C THR A 2 -11.88 -7.01 -35.43
N ARG A 3 -12.49 -5.85 -35.63
CA ARG A 3 -11.88 -4.53 -35.39
C ARG A 3 -11.61 -4.36 -33.90
N GLN A 4 -10.35 -4.06 -33.59
CA GLN A 4 -9.90 -3.54 -32.30
C GLN A 4 -10.41 -2.10 -32.20
N LEU A 5 -11.15 -1.79 -31.13
CA LEU A 5 -11.52 -0.42 -30.78
C LEU A 5 -10.63 0.01 -29.62
N ASP A 6 -9.75 0.97 -29.90
CA ASP A 6 -9.03 1.76 -28.90
C ASP A 6 -10.05 2.60 -28.11
N ALA A 7 -9.96 2.57 -26.79
CA ALA A 7 -10.67 3.50 -25.92
C ALA A 7 -9.65 4.37 -25.19
N SER A 8 -9.20 5.42 -25.88
CA SER A 8 -8.46 6.54 -25.29
C SER A 8 -9.41 7.71 -24.99
N ALA A 9 -9.13 8.36 -23.85
CA ALA A 9 -9.65 9.66 -23.39
C ALA A 9 -11.14 9.76 -23.02
N PHE A 10 -11.42 9.77 -21.71
CA PHE A 10 -12.64 10.38 -21.17
C PHE A 10 -12.31 11.20 -19.91
N TRP A 11 -11.70 12.37 -20.12
CA TRP A 11 -11.61 13.41 -19.10
C TRP A 11 -12.96 14.13 -19.03
N LEU A 12 -13.56 14.23 -17.85
CA LEU A 12 -14.62 15.20 -17.57
C LEU A 12 -14.20 16.10 -16.42
N THR A 13 -14.18 17.38 -16.74
CA THR A 13 -14.01 18.56 -15.92
C THR A 13 -14.96 18.56 -14.71
N VAL A 14 -14.40 18.67 -13.51
CA VAL A 14 -15.14 18.83 -12.25
C VAL A 14 -15.64 20.27 -12.16
N GLY A 15 -16.96 20.45 -12.13
CA GLY A 15 -17.61 21.69 -11.69
C GLY A 15 -17.59 21.78 -10.17
N ASP A 16 -17.46 23.02 -9.68
CA ASP A 16 -17.38 23.42 -8.27
C ASP A 16 -18.51 22.79 -7.40
N PRO A 17 -18.20 21.92 -6.42
CA PRO A 17 -19.19 21.43 -5.48
C PRO A 17 -19.42 22.52 -4.42
N GLY A 18 -20.61 23.12 -4.43
CA GLY A 18 -21.01 24.13 -3.44
C GLY A 18 -20.80 23.71 -1.98
N PRO A 19 -20.97 24.65 -1.03
CA PRO A 19 -20.50 24.47 0.34
C PRO A 19 -21.18 23.30 1.07
N PHE A 20 -20.38 22.57 1.84
CA PHE A 20 -20.81 21.45 2.67
C PHE A 20 -21.78 21.91 3.78
N PRO A 21 -22.80 21.09 4.12
CA PRO A 21 -23.66 21.36 5.26
C PRO A 21 -22.87 21.24 6.58
N GLU A 22 -23.19 22.11 7.53
CA GLU A 22 -22.61 22.05 8.88
C GLU A 22 -23.02 20.76 9.61
N PRO A 23 -22.10 20.14 10.38
CA PRO A 23 -22.41 18.95 11.15
C PRO A 23 -23.40 19.27 12.27
N ALA A 24 -24.30 18.33 12.54
CA ALA A 24 -25.28 18.46 13.62
C ALA A 24 -24.60 18.37 15.00
N ASP A 25 -25.10 19.16 15.96
CA ASP A 25 -24.67 19.15 17.35
C ASP A 25 -24.90 17.76 17.99
N GLU A 26 -23.82 17.11 18.42
CA GLU A 26 -23.88 15.84 19.16
C GLU A 26 -24.36 16.05 20.60
N PRO A 27 -25.28 15.23 21.13
CA PRO A 27 -25.72 15.32 22.51
C PRO A 27 -24.61 14.83 23.47
N GLY A 28 -24.32 15.64 24.50
CA GLY A 28 -23.33 15.33 25.52
C GLY A 28 -23.62 14.02 26.27
N CYS A 29 -22.60 13.17 26.37
CA CYS A 29 -22.64 11.87 27.05
C CYS A 29 -23.07 11.99 28.52
N SER A 30 -24.31 11.66 28.83
CA SER A 30 -24.79 11.44 30.19
C SER A 30 -25.04 9.94 30.44
N GLY A 31 -24.07 9.26 31.04
CA GLY A 31 -24.24 7.95 31.68
C GLY A 31 -23.99 6.73 30.78
N LEU A 32 -23.03 5.90 31.20
CA LEU A 32 -22.67 4.57 30.65
C LEU A 32 -22.27 4.56 29.15
N CYS A 33 -21.17 5.26 28.84
CA CYS A 33 -20.45 5.10 27.57
C CYS A 33 -19.79 3.71 27.55
N ALA A 34 -20.00 2.94 26.47
CA ALA A 34 -19.26 1.69 26.19
C ALA A 34 -17.73 1.87 26.14
N CYS A 35 -17.30 3.13 26.10
CA CYS A 35 -15.93 3.65 26.18
C CYS A 35 -15.24 3.32 27.51
N CYS A 36 -15.99 3.11 28.60
CA CYS A 36 -15.44 2.79 29.92
C CYS A 36 -15.34 1.28 30.21
N LEU A 37 -15.72 0.41 29.25
CA LEU A 37 -15.68 -1.05 29.39
C LEU A 37 -14.55 -1.70 28.57
N VAL A 38 -13.56 -0.92 28.13
CA VAL A 38 -12.34 -1.49 27.56
C VAL A 38 -11.48 -1.98 28.73
N ASP A 39 -11.61 -3.28 28.94
CA ASP A 39 -10.67 -4.18 29.62
C ASP A 39 -9.26 -3.58 29.70
N GLU A 40 -8.73 -3.52 30.92
CA GLU A 40 -7.34 -3.15 31.20
C GLU A 40 -6.45 -4.19 30.51
N GLY A 41 -6.11 -3.91 29.24
CA GLY A 41 -5.14 -4.68 28.50
C GLY A 41 -3.89 -4.78 29.34
N ALA A 42 -3.58 -6.01 29.78
CA ALA A 42 -2.38 -6.34 30.51
C ALA A 42 -1.20 -5.57 29.91
N VAL A 43 -0.67 -4.64 30.71
CA VAL A 43 0.59 -3.96 30.39
C VAL A 43 1.63 -5.07 30.38
N ALA A 44 1.89 -5.63 29.21
CA ALA A 44 2.95 -6.60 29.01
C ALA A 44 4.23 -5.92 29.49
N GLU A 45 4.85 -6.49 30.51
CA GLU A 45 6.14 -6.04 31.02
C GLU A 45 7.11 -5.82 29.84
N PRO A 46 7.96 -4.78 29.87
CA PRO A 46 8.90 -4.53 28.79
C PRO A 46 9.84 -5.73 28.64
N VAL A 47 9.57 -6.55 27.62
CA VAL A 47 10.29 -7.82 27.41
C VAL A 47 11.74 -7.54 27.06
N ASP A 48 12.62 -8.11 27.88
CA ASP A 48 14.08 -7.98 27.98
C ASP A 48 14.85 -8.62 26.80
N TRP A 49 14.36 -8.47 25.56
CA TRP A 49 15.07 -8.96 24.38
C TRP A 49 16.23 -8.06 23.95
N ALA A 50 16.39 -6.89 24.58
CA ALA A 50 17.52 -5.98 24.37
C ALA A 50 18.83 -6.47 25.01
N LEU A 51 18.81 -7.63 25.69
CA LEU A 51 20.02 -8.27 26.22
C LEU A 51 20.95 -8.73 25.09
N PRO A 52 22.27 -8.47 25.19
CA PRO A 52 23.25 -8.97 24.23
C PRO A 52 23.15 -10.48 24.06
N GLY A 53 22.97 -10.96 22.83
CA GLY A 53 22.89 -12.38 22.50
C GLY A 53 21.48 -13.00 22.54
N VAL A 54 20.45 -12.24 22.91
CA VAL A 54 19.05 -12.69 22.80
C VAL A 54 18.51 -12.31 21.42
N ALA A 55 18.02 -13.30 20.67
CA ALA A 55 17.37 -13.05 19.40
C ALA A 55 16.02 -12.34 19.64
N ARG A 56 15.78 -11.24 18.94
CA ARG A 56 14.50 -10.53 18.98
C ARG A 56 13.39 -11.52 18.58
N PRO A 57 12.32 -11.67 19.37
CA PRO A 57 11.20 -12.52 18.99
C PRO A 57 10.55 -11.99 17.70
N ALA A 58 10.04 -12.90 16.87
CA ALA A 58 9.30 -12.51 15.68
C ALA A 58 8.09 -11.64 16.07
N PRO A 59 7.81 -10.56 15.33
CA PRO A 59 6.65 -9.72 15.62
C PRO A 59 5.35 -10.53 15.48
N ALA A 60 4.42 -10.33 16.43
CA ALA A 60 3.10 -10.92 16.35
C ALA A 60 2.28 -10.33 15.19
N PRO A 61 1.29 -11.04 14.64
CA PRO A 61 0.37 -10.50 13.64
C PRO A 61 -0.32 -9.23 14.16
N SER A 62 -0.41 -8.20 13.31
CA SER A 62 -1.03 -6.93 13.68
C SER A 62 -2.55 -7.06 13.79
N PRO A 63 -3.19 -6.57 14.88
CA PRO A 63 -4.65 -6.59 15.01
C PRO A 63 -5.34 -5.77 13.90
N VAL A 64 -4.69 -4.70 13.42
CA VAL A 64 -5.20 -3.86 12.33
C VAL A 64 -5.35 -4.64 11.02
N LEU A 65 -4.42 -5.56 10.74
CA LEU A 65 -4.53 -6.44 9.56
C LEU A 65 -5.67 -7.45 9.73
N GLY A 66 -5.92 -7.92 10.95
CA GLY A 66 -7.08 -8.77 11.26
C GLY A 66 -8.43 -8.06 11.06
N ASP A 67 -8.53 -6.76 11.38
CA ASP A 67 -9.73 -5.97 11.10
C ASP A 67 -9.98 -5.77 9.61
N LEU A 68 -8.92 -5.55 8.84
CA LEU A 68 -8.99 -5.43 7.39
C LEU A 68 -9.44 -6.75 6.74
N GLU A 69 -8.87 -7.88 7.17
CA GLU A 69 -9.26 -9.22 6.69
C GLU A 69 -10.75 -9.47 6.94
N ARG A 70 -11.23 -9.24 8.16
CA ARG A 70 -12.66 -9.37 8.50
C ARG A 70 -13.55 -8.48 7.64
N SER A 71 -13.12 -7.26 7.34
CA SER A 71 -13.87 -6.32 6.49
C SER A 71 -13.96 -6.80 5.04
N LEU A 72 -12.88 -7.38 4.50
CA LEU A 72 -12.86 -7.97 3.16
C LEU A 72 -13.70 -9.25 3.09
N ASP A 73 -13.67 -10.09 4.12
CA ASP A 73 -14.50 -11.29 4.20
C ASP A 73 -16.00 -10.97 4.29
N ALA A 74 -16.36 -9.92 5.05
CA ALA A 74 -17.72 -9.42 5.11
C ALA A 74 -18.20 -8.94 3.72
N LEU A 75 -17.35 -8.21 2.99
CA LEU A 75 -17.63 -7.77 1.63
C LEU A 75 -17.80 -8.96 0.66
N ALA A 76 -16.94 -9.96 0.76
CA ALA A 76 -17.02 -11.18 -0.05
C ALA A 76 -18.31 -11.98 0.22
N THR A 77 -18.70 -12.10 1.49
CA THR A 77 -19.91 -12.81 1.92
C THR A 77 -21.18 -12.07 1.49
N HIS A 78 -21.16 -10.74 1.49
CA HIS A 78 -22.28 -9.91 1.03
C HIS A 78 -22.54 -10.08 -0.48
N GLY A 79 -21.51 -10.32 -1.28
CA GLY A 79 -21.61 -10.32 -2.75
C GLY A 79 -21.63 -8.90 -3.33
N PRO A 80 -22.18 -8.68 -4.55
CA PRO A 80 -22.23 -7.36 -5.15
C PRO A 80 -22.88 -6.33 -4.21
N VAL A 81 -22.15 -5.26 -3.88
CA VAL A 81 -22.62 -4.27 -2.90
C VAL A 81 -23.81 -3.49 -3.42
N SER A 82 -23.64 -2.86 -4.59
CA SER A 82 -24.63 -1.94 -5.14
C SER A 82 -24.70 -1.94 -6.68
N GLY A 83 -23.68 -2.45 -7.37
CA GLY A 83 -23.52 -2.26 -8.82
C GLY A 83 -23.22 -0.81 -9.23
N ASN A 84 -23.03 0.10 -8.27
CA ASN A 84 -22.74 1.51 -8.53
C ASN A 84 -21.29 1.67 -9.03
N ARG A 85 -21.12 2.49 -10.07
CA ARG A 85 -19.80 2.87 -10.62
C ARG A 85 -18.89 3.45 -9.54
N GLN A 86 -19.40 4.32 -8.67
CA GLN A 86 -18.62 4.99 -7.63
C GLN A 86 -18.11 4.00 -6.57
N ASP A 87 -18.92 3.03 -6.18
CA ASP A 87 -18.52 2.00 -5.21
C ASP A 87 -17.47 1.07 -5.81
N THR A 88 -17.62 0.74 -7.10
CA THR A 88 -16.61 -0.03 -7.84
C THR A 88 -15.29 0.74 -7.96
N LEU A 89 -15.34 2.03 -8.30
CA LEU A 89 -14.15 2.89 -8.33
C LEU A 89 -13.49 3.00 -6.95
N THR A 90 -14.29 3.10 -5.90
CA THR A 90 -13.80 3.13 -4.52
C THR A 90 -13.08 1.82 -4.16
N LEU A 91 -13.65 0.67 -4.51
CA LEU A 91 -13.04 -0.64 -4.27
C LEU A 91 -11.73 -0.81 -5.05
N LEU A 92 -11.69 -0.40 -6.32
CA LEU A 92 -10.46 -0.42 -7.12
C LEU A 92 -9.37 0.48 -6.50
N ARG A 93 -9.73 1.69 -6.04
CA ARG A 93 -8.79 2.58 -5.35
C ARG A 93 -8.28 1.94 -4.04
N LEU A 94 -9.16 1.33 -3.25
CA LEU A 94 -8.76 0.63 -2.01
C LEU A 94 -7.82 -0.54 -2.30
N ALA A 95 -8.01 -1.26 -3.41
CA ALA A 95 -7.10 -2.33 -3.82
C ALA A 95 -5.70 -1.80 -4.16
N GLU A 96 -5.57 -0.68 -4.86
CA GLU A 96 -4.27 -0.06 -5.13
C GLU A 96 -3.60 0.44 -3.83
N ARG A 97 -4.37 1.04 -2.92
CA ARG A 97 -3.86 1.45 -1.58
C ARG A 97 -3.32 0.25 -0.80
N ALA A 98 -4.07 -0.85 -0.78
CA ALA A 98 -3.65 -2.09 -0.12
C ALA A 98 -2.35 -2.65 -0.73
N ARG A 99 -2.18 -2.58 -2.06
CA ARG A 99 -0.92 -2.95 -2.72
C ARG A 99 0.23 -2.04 -2.31
N GLY A 100 0.02 -0.73 -2.25
CA GLY A 100 1.01 0.24 -1.77
C GLY A 100 1.47 -0.05 -0.35
N LEU A 101 0.51 -0.28 0.56
CA LEU A 101 0.79 -0.64 1.94
C LEU A 101 1.57 -1.98 2.03
N ALA A 102 1.19 -2.98 1.25
CA ALA A 102 1.91 -4.26 1.20
C ALA A 102 3.36 -4.10 0.72
N LEU A 103 3.63 -3.21 -0.25
CA LEU A 103 5.00 -2.91 -0.68
C LEU A 103 5.80 -2.20 0.43
N ARG A 104 5.18 -1.29 1.18
CA ARG A 104 5.85 -0.65 2.33
C ARG A 104 6.25 -1.68 3.39
N GLU A 105 5.34 -2.57 3.77
CA GLU A 105 5.63 -3.64 4.74
C GLU A 105 6.69 -4.62 4.19
N LEU A 106 6.69 -4.89 2.87
CA LEU A 106 7.71 -5.71 2.24
C LEU A 106 9.11 -5.05 2.31
N ALA A 107 9.20 -3.75 2.08
CA ALA A 107 10.45 -3.01 2.22
C ALA A 107 10.93 -3.01 3.69
N GLU A 108 10.01 -2.82 4.64
CA GLU A 108 10.33 -2.88 6.07
C GLU A 108 10.84 -4.27 6.49
N MET A 109 10.20 -5.34 6.01
CA MET A 109 10.66 -6.71 6.24
C MET A 109 12.05 -6.97 5.64
N ASP A 110 12.37 -6.34 4.50
CA ASP A 110 13.70 -6.42 3.89
C ASP A 110 14.76 -5.74 4.77
N ALA A 111 14.50 -4.51 5.24
CA ALA A 111 15.44 -3.76 6.08
C ALA A 111 15.65 -4.37 7.47
N THR A 112 14.59 -4.92 8.07
CA THR A 112 14.65 -5.50 9.41
C THR A 112 15.08 -6.96 9.42
N GLY A 113 15.20 -7.60 8.25
CA GLY A 113 15.46 -9.03 8.15
C GLY A 113 14.30 -9.89 8.67
N GLY A 114 13.05 -9.40 8.62
CA GLY A 114 11.88 -10.13 9.12
C GLY A 114 11.59 -11.46 8.39
N HIS A 115 12.25 -11.70 7.26
CA HIS A 115 12.20 -12.95 6.48
C HIS A 115 13.17 -14.03 6.99
N LEU A 116 14.07 -13.70 7.91
CA LEU A 116 15.12 -14.61 8.39
C LEU A 116 14.54 -15.72 9.26
N ARG A 117 15.05 -16.94 9.08
CA ARG A 117 14.75 -18.09 9.94
C ARG A 117 16.04 -18.63 10.55
N PRO A 118 16.01 -19.09 11.81
CA PRO A 118 17.19 -19.72 12.42
C PRO A 118 17.72 -20.87 11.57
N GLY A 119 19.01 -20.83 11.23
CA GLY A 119 19.70 -21.90 10.49
C GLY A 119 19.46 -21.94 8.98
N VAL A 120 18.72 -20.99 8.40
CA VAL A 120 18.48 -20.92 6.95
C VAL A 120 18.91 -19.57 6.39
N GLN A 121 19.77 -19.57 5.37
CA GLN A 121 20.01 -18.36 4.59
C GLN A 121 18.81 -18.13 3.66
N SER A 122 17.97 -17.17 4.02
CA SER A 122 16.84 -16.69 3.20
C SER A 122 17.04 -15.22 2.87
N THR A 123 16.51 -14.80 1.73
CA THR A 123 16.32 -13.39 1.35
C THR A 123 14.81 -13.09 1.34
N THR A 124 14.46 -11.81 1.37
CA THR A 124 13.07 -11.35 1.18
C THR A 124 12.47 -11.89 -0.12
N ALA A 125 13.24 -11.90 -1.21
CA ALA A 125 12.78 -12.41 -2.50
C ALA A 125 12.53 -13.93 -2.49
N THR A 126 13.41 -14.72 -1.86
CA THR A 126 13.18 -16.18 -1.73
C THR A 126 11.96 -16.47 -0.86
N TRP A 127 11.79 -15.74 0.24
CA TRP A 127 10.57 -15.85 1.07
C TRP A 127 9.31 -15.53 0.26
N LEU A 128 9.32 -14.42 -0.49
CA LEU A 128 8.18 -13.98 -1.27
C LEU A 128 7.83 -14.97 -2.38
N ARG A 129 8.85 -15.54 -3.04
CA ARG A 129 8.70 -16.57 -4.07
C ARG A 129 7.94 -17.78 -3.53
N ASP A 130 8.36 -18.28 -2.38
CA ASP A 130 7.77 -19.47 -1.77
C ASP A 130 6.38 -19.19 -1.18
N ALA A 131 6.17 -18.01 -0.58
CA ALA A 131 4.89 -17.62 0.04
C ALA A 131 3.79 -17.27 -0.97
N ARG A 132 4.15 -16.73 -2.14
CA ARG A 132 3.19 -16.28 -3.18
C ARG A 132 3.21 -17.14 -4.44
N HIS A 133 4.02 -18.19 -4.48
CA HIS A 133 4.19 -19.08 -5.63
C HIS A 133 4.49 -18.33 -6.94
N VAL A 134 5.33 -17.30 -6.87
CA VAL A 134 5.72 -16.49 -8.03
C VAL A 134 7.10 -16.93 -8.58
N THR A 135 7.47 -16.44 -9.75
CA THR A 135 8.82 -16.66 -10.29
C THR A 135 9.86 -15.90 -9.47
N ASP A 136 11.11 -16.36 -9.48
CA ASP A 136 12.22 -15.67 -8.81
C ASP A 136 12.42 -14.25 -9.36
N THR A 137 12.30 -14.08 -10.69
CA THR A 137 12.36 -12.75 -11.33
C THR A 137 11.27 -11.82 -10.82
N ALA A 138 10.02 -12.30 -10.71
CA ALA A 138 8.92 -11.51 -10.19
C ALA A 138 9.14 -11.14 -8.71
N ALA A 139 9.60 -12.09 -7.89
CA ALA A 139 9.88 -11.83 -6.48
C ALA A 139 10.95 -10.74 -6.30
N ARG A 140 12.08 -10.84 -7.03
CA ARG A 140 13.15 -9.83 -6.99
C ARG A 140 12.69 -8.47 -7.50
N ALA A 141 11.91 -8.44 -8.57
CA ALA A 141 11.35 -7.21 -9.10
C ALA A 141 10.43 -6.52 -8.09
N THR A 142 9.58 -7.28 -7.39
CA THR A 142 8.68 -6.74 -6.37
C THR A 142 9.45 -6.20 -5.16
N VAL A 143 10.47 -6.92 -4.67
CA VAL A 143 11.32 -6.43 -3.57
C VAL A 143 12.08 -5.18 -3.99
N SER A 144 12.64 -5.15 -5.20
CA SER A 144 13.32 -3.97 -5.74
C SER A 144 12.38 -2.78 -5.88
N LEU A 145 11.15 -2.99 -6.35
CA LEU A 145 10.14 -1.93 -6.43
C LEU A 145 9.82 -1.38 -5.03
N ALA A 146 9.60 -2.26 -4.06
CA ALA A 146 9.32 -1.88 -2.69
C ALA A 146 10.44 -1.03 -2.07
N THR A 147 11.70 -1.47 -2.20
CA THR A 147 12.85 -0.75 -1.63
C THR A 147 13.14 0.56 -2.37
N THR A 148 13.01 0.61 -3.70
CA THR A 148 13.15 1.87 -4.44
C THR A 148 12.07 2.89 -4.07
N LEU A 149 10.81 2.48 -3.91
CA LEU A 149 9.75 3.38 -3.46
C LEU A 149 10.02 3.91 -2.04
N ARG A 150 10.61 3.12 -1.15
CA ARG A 150 10.96 3.57 0.20
C ARG A 150 12.17 4.51 0.20
N ASP A 151 13.24 4.11 -0.48
CA ASP A 151 14.57 4.71 -0.29
C ASP A 151 14.88 5.84 -1.27
N ASP A 152 14.29 5.81 -2.47
CA ASP A 152 14.63 6.72 -3.57
C ASP A 152 13.44 7.56 -4.04
N LEU A 153 12.22 7.03 -3.94
CA LEU A 153 11.00 7.67 -4.43
C LEU A 153 9.84 7.67 -3.40
N PRO A 154 10.06 8.15 -2.16
CA PRO A 154 9.03 8.11 -1.11
C PRO A 154 7.73 8.83 -1.50
N VAL A 155 7.82 9.96 -2.23
CA VAL A 155 6.62 10.68 -2.70
C VAL A 155 5.78 9.83 -3.65
N VAL A 156 6.40 9.04 -4.53
CA VAL A 156 5.68 8.12 -5.42
C VAL A 156 5.06 6.97 -4.60
N GLY A 157 5.78 6.49 -3.58
CA GLY A 157 5.25 5.51 -2.63
C GLY A 157 3.99 6.02 -1.90
N ASP A 158 4.02 7.25 -1.41
CA ASP A 158 2.91 7.89 -0.71
C ASP A 158 1.68 8.08 -1.62
N LEU A 159 1.90 8.47 -2.89
CA LEU A 159 0.82 8.57 -3.87
C LEU A 159 0.16 7.21 -4.13
N LEU A 160 0.93 6.11 -4.16
CA LEU A 160 0.39 4.76 -4.32
C LEU A 160 -0.40 4.34 -3.07
N MET A 161 0.13 4.58 -1.87
CA MET A 161 -0.56 4.28 -0.59
C MET A 161 -1.83 5.13 -0.38
N GLY A 162 -1.86 6.33 -0.95
CA GLY A 162 -3.04 7.19 -1.02
C GLY A 162 -4.05 6.77 -2.09
N GLY A 163 -3.63 5.95 -3.07
CA GLY A 163 -4.45 5.52 -4.20
C GLY A 163 -4.64 6.62 -5.24
N ALA A 164 -3.75 7.62 -5.26
CA ALA A 164 -3.70 8.66 -6.27
C ALA A 164 -3.09 8.16 -7.59
N ILE A 165 -2.22 7.15 -7.51
CA ILE A 165 -1.67 6.43 -8.66
C ILE A 165 -1.85 4.92 -8.49
N THR A 166 -1.78 4.16 -9.57
CA THR A 166 -1.83 2.70 -9.54
C THR A 166 -0.43 2.08 -9.41
N LEU A 167 -0.36 0.80 -9.05
CA LEU A 167 0.90 0.05 -9.04
C LEU A 167 1.64 0.11 -10.39
N GLU A 168 0.89 0.17 -11.50
CA GLU A 168 1.47 0.24 -12.84
C GLU A 168 2.18 1.58 -13.10
N HIS A 169 1.63 2.69 -12.59
CA HIS A 169 2.29 4.00 -12.64
C HIS A 169 3.59 3.97 -11.84
N ALA A 170 3.53 3.52 -10.58
CA ALA A 170 4.72 3.44 -9.72
C ALA A 170 5.82 2.57 -10.34
N SER A 171 5.46 1.40 -10.89
CA SER A 171 6.39 0.50 -11.56
C SER A 171 7.01 1.13 -12.82
N SER A 172 6.23 1.92 -13.56
CA SER A 172 6.69 2.61 -14.77
C SER A 172 7.67 3.73 -14.44
N VAL A 173 7.39 4.51 -13.38
CA VAL A 173 8.34 5.53 -12.86
C VAL A 173 9.65 4.88 -12.42
N VAL A 174 9.59 3.82 -11.61
CA VAL A 174 10.80 3.10 -11.14
C VAL A 174 11.62 2.53 -12.30
N THR A 175 10.94 2.04 -13.34
CA THR A 175 11.61 1.57 -14.55
C THR A 175 12.26 2.71 -15.33
N GLY A 176 11.59 3.86 -15.45
CA GLY A 176 12.09 5.03 -16.19
C GLY A 176 13.31 5.67 -15.53
N VAL A 177 13.40 5.65 -14.20
CA VAL A 177 14.55 6.20 -13.48
C VAL A 177 15.73 5.22 -13.35
N ARG A 178 15.60 4.00 -13.88
CA ARG A 178 16.61 2.97 -13.71
C ARG A 178 17.93 3.37 -14.37
N GLY A 179 19.01 3.31 -13.58
CA GLY A 179 20.35 3.67 -14.05
C GLY A 179 20.67 5.15 -13.95
N LEU A 180 19.73 5.98 -13.50
CA LEU A 180 20.01 7.35 -13.09
C LEU A 180 20.66 7.40 -11.71
N ASP A 181 21.36 8.50 -11.45
CA ASP A 181 21.94 8.77 -10.13
C ASP A 181 20.85 8.95 -9.07
N ARG A 182 21.04 8.36 -7.87
CA ARG A 182 20.00 8.33 -6.83
C ARG A 182 19.67 9.73 -6.29
N ASP A 183 20.65 10.62 -6.22
CA ASP A 183 20.42 11.99 -5.73
C ASP A 183 19.65 12.80 -6.77
N VAL A 184 19.92 12.58 -8.06
CA VAL A 184 19.12 13.15 -9.15
C VAL A 184 17.67 12.66 -9.11
N VAL A 185 17.46 11.36 -8.90
CA VAL A 185 16.11 10.77 -8.79
C VAL A 185 15.35 11.35 -7.60
N ARG A 186 15.98 11.44 -6.43
CA ARG A 186 15.38 12.04 -5.23
C ARG A 186 15.03 13.51 -5.43
N ALA A 187 15.86 14.27 -6.12
CA ALA A 187 15.58 15.68 -6.42
C ALA A 187 14.41 15.85 -7.41
N ALA A 188 14.19 14.88 -8.31
CA ALA A 188 13.14 14.92 -9.32
C ALA A 188 11.81 14.31 -8.87
N GLN A 189 11.75 13.67 -7.70
CA GLN A 189 10.62 12.81 -7.30
C GLN A 189 9.26 13.53 -7.28
N ASP A 190 9.20 14.79 -6.89
CA ASP A 190 7.95 15.57 -6.87
C ASP A 190 7.40 15.77 -8.29
N GLY A 191 8.29 16.08 -9.24
CA GLY A 191 7.93 16.21 -10.65
C GLY A 191 7.51 14.87 -11.26
N LEU A 192 8.19 13.78 -10.90
CA LEU A 192 7.81 12.43 -11.33
C LEU A 192 6.45 12.01 -10.76
N GLY A 193 6.17 12.33 -9.50
CA GLY A 193 4.88 12.08 -8.85
C GLY A 193 3.75 12.90 -9.46
N ALA A 194 3.99 14.17 -9.80
CA ALA A 194 3.03 15.00 -10.52
C ALA A 194 2.75 14.46 -11.93
N LEU A 195 3.80 14.06 -12.66
CA LEU A 195 3.67 13.47 -13.99
C LEU A 195 2.87 12.15 -13.95
N ALA A 196 3.11 11.31 -12.94
CA ALA A 196 2.43 10.03 -12.79
C ALA A 196 0.92 10.15 -12.53
N GLN A 197 0.45 11.26 -11.95
CA GLN A 197 -0.97 11.50 -11.71
C GLN A 197 -1.76 11.90 -12.96
N VAL A 198 -1.07 12.39 -14.00
CA VAL A 198 -1.70 12.96 -15.20
C VAL A 198 -1.42 12.19 -16.48
N THR A 199 -0.55 11.17 -16.44
CA THR A 199 -0.07 10.44 -17.61
C THR A 199 -0.40 8.96 -17.50
N ASP A 200 -0.87 8.37 -18.59
CA ASP A 200 -1.06 6.92 -18.69
C ASP A 200 0.26 6.16 -18.42
N PRO A 201 0.24 5.03 -17.66
CA PRO A 201 1.46 4.34 -17.28
C PRO A 201 2.24 3.78 -18.48
N VAL A 202 1.58 3.45 -19.59
CA VAL A 202 2.25 2.99 -20.81
C VAL A 202 3.07 4.11 -21.44
N ASP A 203 2.54 5.34 -21.41
CA ASP A 203 3.24 6.51 -21.95
C ASP A 203 4.34 7.01 -21.03
N LEU A 204 4.23 6.79 -19.71
CA LEU A 204 5.33 7.02 -18.77
C LEU A 204 6.57 6.17 -19.09
N ARG A 205 6.39 4.94 -19.60
CA ARG A 205 7.53 4.05 -19.96
C ARG A 205 8.31 4.51 -21.19
N LYS A 206 7.70 5.35 -22.04
CA LYS A 206 8.28 5.78 -23.31
C LYS A 206 9.10 7.07 -23.18
N ARG A 207 9.03 7.73 -22.02
CA ARG A 207 9.70 9.00 -21.73
C ARG A 207 10.94 8.76 -20.89
#